data_AF-A0A804N804-F1
#
_entry.id   AF-A0A804N804-F1
#
_cell.length_a   1.000
_cell.length_b   1.000
_cell.length_c   1.000
_cell.angle_alpha   90.00
_cell.angle_beta   90.00
_cell.angle_gamma   90.00
#
_symmetry.space_group_name_H-M   'P 1'
#
loop_
_entity.id
_entity.type
_entity.pdbx_description
1 polymer ?
#
loop_
_entity_poly.entity_id
_entity_poly.type
_entity_poly.pdbx_seq_one_letter_code
_entity_poly.pdbx_strand_id
1 'polypeptide(L)'
;MDSTTTIVNTEQGPRTALLFGPNLLASKLYDQCPAEDLELAKLLVRPGFQFMDDPTMKDETLLTDGNYGSVKRVFVVAKADRSSTEEMQRRMVELSPGADVEEVAGADHMAMLSKPTEVCEVLVRIAGRYD
;
A
#
# COMPACT_ATOMS: atom_id res chain seq x y z
N MET A 1 12.09 9.07 -13.48
CA MET A 1 11.52 7.80 -13.01
C MET A 1 11.64 6.81 -14.16
N ASP A 2 12.05 5.58 -13.86
CA ASP A 2 12.22 4.48 -14.82
C ASP A 2 10.96 3.59 -14.96
N SER A 3 9.90 3.91 -14.21
CA SER A 3 8.57 3.36 -14.42
C SER A 3 8.03 3.73 -15.79
N THR A 4 7.24 2.81 -16.37
CA THR A 4 6.65 2.98 -17.70
C THR A 4 5.14 2.95 -17.61
N THR A 5 4.47 3.66 -18.52
CA THR A 5 3.03 3.60 -18.69
C THR A 5 2.68 2.98 -20.03
N THR A 6 1.57 2.26 -20.10
CA THR A 6 1.07 1.66 -21.34
C THR A 6 -0.44 1.71 -21.35
N ILE A 7 -1.02 1.99 -22.52
CA ILE A 7 -2.47 1.94 -22.72
C ILE A 7 -2.87 0.49 -22.97
N VAL A 8 -3.77 -0.02 -22.14
CA VAL A 8 -4.35 -1.36 -22.27
C VAL A 8 -5.82 -1.20 -22.61
N ASN A 9 -6.26 -1.83 -23.70
CA ASN A 9 -7.67 -1.84 -24.08
C ASN A 9 -8.41 -2.87 -23.21
N THR A 10 -9.35 -2.39 -22.39
CA THR A 10 -10.22 -3.21 -21.56
C THR A 10 -11.64 -3.23 -22.13
N GLU A 11 -12.51 -4.09 -21.60
CA GLU A 11 -13.94 -4.11 -21.97
C GLU A 11 -14.63 -2.78 -21.64
N GLN A 12 -14.13 -2.06 -20.64
CA GLN A 12 -14.60 -0.75 -20.21
C GLN A 12 -13.88 0.41 -20.93
N GLY A 13 -13.08 0.12 -21.96
CA GLY A 13 -12.32 1.08 -22.76
C GLY A 13 -10.81 1.11 -22.47
N PRO A 14 -10.05 1.97 -23.16
CA PRO A 14 -8.61 2.11 -22.95
C PRO A 14 -8.29 2.64 -21.54
N ARG A 15 -7.35 2.01 -20.84
CA ARG A 15 -6.89 2.42 -19.51
C ARG A 15 -5.37 2.49 -19.46
N THR A 16 -4.84 3.44 -18.70
CA THR A 16 -3.39 3.60 -18.49
C THR A 16 -2.92 2.68 -17.38
N ALA A 17 -2.15 1.65 -17.74
CA ALA A 17 -1.43 0.80 -16.80
C ALA A 17 -0.06 1.42 -16.46
N LEU A 18 0.35 1.30 -15.20
CA LEU A 18 1.65 1.69 -14.69
C LEU A 18 2.46 0.43 -14.34
N LEU A 19 3.68 0.34 -14.86
CA LEU A 19 4.67 -0.66 -14.46
C LEU A 19 5.79 0.03 -13.68
N PHE A 20 6.02 -0.40 -12.46
CA PHE A 20 7.12 0.13 -11.64
C PHE A 20 8.48 -0.29 -12.21
N GLY A 21 9.37 0.69 -12.35
CA GLY A 21 10.73 0.46 -12.84
C GLY A 21 11.65 -0.13 -11.76
N PRO A 22 12.69 -0.88 -12.15
CA PRO A 22 13.60 -1.55 -11.23
C PRO A 22 14.33 -0.61 -10.26
N ASN A 23 14.67 0.63 -10.65
CA ASN A 23 15.31 1.61 -9.78
C ASN A 23 14.31 2.19 -8.77
N LEU A 24 13.05 2.40 -9.18
CA LEU A 24 12.00 2.79 -8.24
C LEU A 24 11.78 1.67 -7.21
N LEU A 25 11.66 0.41 -7.65
CA LEU A 25 11.56 -0.75 -6.74
C LEU A 25 12.70 -0.75 -5.72
N ALA A 26 13.95 -0.67 -6.19
CA ALA A 26 15.13 -0.74 -5.33
C ALA A 26 15.27 0.43 -4.36
N SER A 27 14.92 1.65 -4.76
CA SER A 27 15.21 2.86 -3.97
C SER A 27 14.06 3.34 -3.08
N LYS A 28 12.82 2.91 -3.39
CA LYS A 28 11.61 3.42 -2.74
C LYS A 28 10.75 2.35 -2.08
N LEU A 29 10.80 1.12 -2.57
CA LEU A 29 9.88 0.07 -2.13
C LEU A 29 10.59 -1.03 -1.34
N TYR A 30 11.78 -1.46 -1.79
CA TYR A 30 12.55 -2.60 -1.25
C TYR A 30 13.89 -2.18 -0.61
N ASP A 31 14.07 -0.91 -0.22
CA ASP A 31 15.38 -0.41 0.21
C ASP A 31 15.86 -0.96 1.57
N GLN A 32 14.97 -1.62 2.33
CA GLN A 32 15.29 -2.33 3.57
C GLN A 32 15.05 -3.85 3.47
N CYS A 33 14.71 -4.36 2.28
CA CYS A 33 14.51 -5.79 2.04
C CYS A 33 15.83 -6.50 1.71
N PRO A 34 15.90 -7.84 1.92
CA PRO A 34 16.94 -8.68 1.32
C PRO A 34 17.03 -8.50 -0.20
N ALA A 35 18.24 -8.66 -0.75
CA ALA A 35 18.46 -8.48 -2.18
C ALA A 35 17.67 -9.50 -3.03
N GLU A 36 17.48 -10.70 -2.49
CA GLU A 36 16.74 -11.80 -3.09
C GLU A 36 15.27 -11.42 -3.33
N ASP A 37 14.65 -10.69 -2.41
CA ASP A 37 13.26 -10.23 -2.52
C ASP A 37 13.12 -9.16 -3.60
N LEU A 38 14.10 -8.26 -3.74
CA LEU A 38 14.14 -7.29 -4.84
C LEU A 38 14.29 -7.99 -6.21
N GLU A 39 15.15 -9.00 -6.31
CA GLU A 39 15.30 -9.78 -7.55
C GLU A 39 14.01 -10.55 -7.88
N LEU A 40 13.37 -11.14 -6.87
CA LEU A 40 12.08 -11.79 -7.05
C LEU A 40 11.00 -10.79 -7.53
N ALA A 41 10.96 -9.60 -6.94
CA ALA A 41 10.03 -8.55 -7.34
C ALA A 41 10.22 -8.12 -8.80
N LYS A 42 11.47 -7.98 -9.27
CA LYS A 42 11.77 -7.65 -10.68
C LYS A 42 11.24 -8.70 -11.66
N LEU A 43 11.18 -9.97 -11.25
CA LEU A 43 10.66 -11.07 -12.06
C LEU A 43 9.12 -11.14 -12.07
N LEU A 44 8.48 -10.67 -11.01
CA LEU A 44 7.03 -10.86 -10.79
C LEU A 44 6.18 -9.60 -11.00
N VAL A 45 6.77 -8.39 -10.95
CA VAL A 45 6.02 -7.15 -11.09
C VAL A 45 5.35 -7.07 -12.47
N ARG A 46 4.09 -6.62 -12.49
CA ARG A 46 3.27 -6.51 -13.70
C ARG A 46 2.61 -5.13 -13.76
N PRO A 47 2.23 -4.66 -14.96
CA PRO A 47 1.51 -3.40 -15.10
C PRO A 47 0.18 -3.47 -14.32
N GLY A 48 -0.09 -2.44 -13.51
CA GLY A 48 -1.32 -2.31 -12.73
C GLY A 48 -2.06 -1.00 -13.06
N PHE A 49 -3.37 -0.95 -12.84
CA PHE A 49 -4.17 0.26 -13.01
C PHE A 49 -4.36 0.97 -11.67
N GLN A 50 -4.22 2.29 -11.64
CA GLN A 50 -4.50 3.09 -10.43
C GLN A 50 -5.97 3.51 -10.30
N PHE A 51 -6.80 3.27 -11.33
CA PHE A 51 -8.24 3.56 -11.34
C PHE A 51 -8.62 5.02 -11.00
N MET A 52 -7.70 5.99 -11.11
CA MET A 52 -7.93 7.38 -10.72
C MET A 52 -9.09 8.04 -11.49
N ASP A 53 -9.35 7.59 -12.71
CA ASP A 53 -10.45 8.09 -13.55
C ASP A 53 -11.70 7.22 -13.54
N ASP A 54 -11.70 6.13 -12.76
CA ASP A 54 -12.84 5.24 -12.69
C ASP A 54 -14.03 5.92 -11.98
N PRO A 55 -15.23 6.00 -12.58
CA PRO A 55 -16.38 6.67 -11.98
C PRO A 55 -16.74 6.10 -10.61
N THR A 56 -16.55 4.79 -10.40
CA THR A 56 -16.81 4.17 -9.10
C THR A 56 -15.87 4.70 -8.03
N MET A 57 -14.59 4.92 -8.35
CA MET A 57 -13.62 5.49 -7.40
C MET A 57 -13.86 6.97 -7.10
N LYS A 58 -14.65 7.66 -7.94
CA LYS A 58 -15.05 9.07 -7.77
C LYS A 58 -16.41 9.23 -7.09
N ASP A 59 -17.13 8.15 -6.85
CA ASP A 59 -18.44 8.17 -6.20
C ASP A 59 -18.28 8.37 -4.69
N GLU A 60 -18.60 9.57 -4.21
CA GLU A 60 -18.55 9.92 -2.79
C GLU A 60 -19.52 9.09 -1.93
N THR A 61 -20.50 8.42 -2.54
CA THR A 61 -21.46 7.57 -1.85
C THR A 61 -21.01 6.12 -1.72
N LEU A 62 -19.88 5.75 -2.34
CA LEU A 62 -19.35 4.39 -2.32
C LEU A 62 -19.03 3.90 -0.90
N LEU A 63 -18.49 4.79 -0.06
CA LEU A 63 -18.11 4.50 1.32
C LEU A 63 -19.04 5.25 2.26
N THR A 64 -19.80 4.51 3.07
CA THR A 64 -20.78 5.09 4.02
C THR A 64 -20.46 4.69 5.45
N ASP A 65 -20.87 5.52 6.40
CA ASP A 65 -20.69 5.25 7.84
C ASP A 65 -21.40 3.97 8.30
N GLY A 66 -22.58 3.69 7.76
CA GLY A 66 -23.37 2.49 8.10
C GLY A 66 -22.75 1.18 7.60
N ASN A 67 -21.89 1.23 6.58
CA ASN A 67 -21.22 0.06 6.00
C ASN A 67 -19.72 0.11 6.30
N TYR A 68 -18.94 0.81 5.45
CA TYR A 68 -17.49 0.91 5.58
C TYR A 68 -17.07 1.47 6.95
N GLY A 69 -17.76 2.51 7.45
CA GLY A 69 -17.48 3.09 8.76
C GLY A 69 -17.84 2.22 9.96
N SER A 70 -18.67 1.18 9.77
CA SER A 70 -19.05 0.24 10.83
C SER A 70 -17.94 -0.76 11.18
N VAL A 71 -17.00 -0.97 10.25
CA VAL A 71 -15.89 -1.92 10.41
C VAL A 71 -14.76 -1.28 11.23
N LYS A 72 -14.22 -2.03 12.19
CA LYS A 72 -13.02 -1.61 12.93
C LYS A 72 -11.82 -1.58 11.99
N ARG A 73 -11.06 -0.48 12.03
CA ARG A 73 -9.94 -0.24 11.13
C ARG A 73 -8.68 0.00 11.95
N VAL A 74 -7.58 -0.59 11.51
CA VAL A 74 -6.25 -0.33 12.05
C VAL A 74 -5.35 0.05 10.89
N PHE A 75 -4.62 1.16 11.03
CA PHE A 75 -3.57 1.55 10.09
C PHE A 75 -2.21 1.17 10.66
N VAL A 76 -1.42 0.39 9.91
CA VAL A 76 -0.06 0.00 10.31
C VAL A 76 0.94 0.89 9.59
N VAL A 77 1.63 1.74 10.33
CA VAL A 77 2.61 2.69 9.78
C VAL A 77 3.97 2.01 9.59
N ALA A 78 4.47 2.02 8.36
CA ALA A 78 5.83 1.59 8.04
C ALA A 78 6.78 2.79 8.11
N LYS A 79 7.59 2.88 9.18
CA LYS A 79 8.31 4.13 9.51
C LYS A 79 9.50 4.45 8.59
N ALA A 80 10.00 3.49 7.82
CA ALA A 80 11.07 3.70 6.85
C ALA A 80 10.57 3.68 5.40
N ASP A 81 9.25 3.71 5.17
CA ASP A 81 8.69 3.76 3.81
C ASP A 81 9.07 5.08 3.10
N ARG A 82 9.74 4.93 1.96
CA ARG A 82 10.19 6.04 1.11
C ARG A 82 9.26 6.34 -0.06
N SER A 83 8.29 5.47 -0.33
CA SER A 83 7.26 5.63 -1.35
C SER A 83 6.04 6.38 -0.79
N SER A 84 5.66 6.08 0.44
CA SER A 84 4.61 6.74 1.21
C SER A 84 5.23 7.18 2.53
N THR A 85 5.72 8.42 2.59
CA THR A 85 6.45 8.91 3.76
C THR A 85 5.61 8.81 5.03
N GLU A 86 6.27 8.73 6.19
CA GLU A 86 5.57 8.70 7.49
C GLU A 86 4.57 9.87 7.63
N GLU A 87 4.92 11.06 7.15
CA GLU A 87 4.02 12.23 7.12
C GLU A 87 2.76 11.96 6.28
N MET A 88 2.91 11.39 5.08
CA MET A 88 1.77 11.04 4.22
C MET A 88 0.89 9.99 4.88
N GLN A 89 1.49 8.96 5.50
CA GLN A 89 0.75 7.93 6.22
C GLN A 89 -0.02 8.51 7.42
N ARG A 90 0.61 9.37 8.23
CA ARG A 90 -0.04 10.05 9.36
C ARG A 90 -1.19 10.95 8.90
N ARG A 91 -1.01 11.67 7.79
CA ARG A 91 -2.09 12.45 7.17
C ARG A 91 -3.27 11.56 6.75
N MET A 92 -3.03 10.36 6.22
CA MET A 92 -4.12 9.43 5.90
C MET A 92 -4.89 8.95 7.14
N VAL A 93 -4.18 8.75 8.26
CA VAL A 93 -4.80 8.40 9.55
C VAL A 93 -5.67 9.56 10.05
N GLU A 94 -5.19 10.79 10.00
CA GLU A 94 -5.98 11.98 10.40
C GLU A 94 -7.27 12.13 9.59
N LEU A 95 -7.22 11.78 8.30
CA LEU A 95 -8.38 11.77 7.40
C LEU A 95 -9.29 10.55 7.60
N SER A 96 -8.92 9.60 8.46
CA SER A 96 -9.65 8.35 8.71
C SER A 96 -10.09 8.24 10.18
N PRO A 97 -11.06 9.05 10.63
CA PRO A 97 -11.47 9.08 12.03
C PRO A 97 -11.94 7.70 12.51
N GLY A 98 -11.50 7.32 13.71
CA GLY A 98 -11.83 6.04 14.35
C GLY A 98 -10.96 4.86 13.93
N ALA A 99 -9.92 5.07 13.11
CA ALA A 99 -8.89 4.06 12.86
C ALA A 99 -7.86 4.06 14.01
N ASP A 100 -7.59 2.88 14.57
CA ASP A 100 -6.46 2.68 15.48
C ASP A 100 -5.14 2.65 14.70
N VAL A 101 -4.02 2.87 15.38
CA VAL A 101 -2.70 2.95 14.74
C VAL A 101 -1.72 2.00 15.41
N GLU A 102 -1.00 1.24 14.58
CA GLU A 102 0.18 0.48 14.96
C GLU A 102 1.37 0.96 14.14
N GLU A 103 2.59 0.73 14.61
CA GLU A 103 3.79 1.17 13.89
C GLU A 103 4.83 0.05 13.82
N VAL A 104 5.52 -0.06 12.68
CA VAL A 104 6.65 -0.98 12.49
C VAL A 104 7.89 -0.17 12.19
N ALA A 105 8.79 -0.08 13.16
CA ALA A 105 10.04 0.65 13.04
C ALA A 105 10.99 -0.04 12.04
N GLY A 106 11.58 0.75 11.14
CA GLY A 106 12.54 0.24 10.14
C GLY A 106 11.92 -0.56 9.00
N ALA A 107 10.59 -0.71 8.93
CA ALA A 107 9.92 -1.29 7.78
C ALA A 107 9.91 -0.29 6.61
N ASP A 108 10.37 -0.74 5.45
CA ASP A 108 10.14 -0.06 4.17
C ASP A 108 8.70 -0.28 3.69
N HIS A 109 8.40 0.08 2.43
CA HIS A 109 7.07 -0.11 1.87
C HIS A 109 6.63 -1.57 1.88
N MET A 110 7.57 -2.49 1.69
CA MET A 110 7.33 -3.93 1.72
C MET A 110 7.53 -4.47 3.14
N ALA A 111 6.78 -3.92 4.10
CA ALA A 111 6.90 -4.24 5.53
C ALA A 111 6.85 -5.75 5.82
N MET A 112 6.07 -6.52 5.05
CA MET A 112 5.97 -7.97 5.18
C MET A 112 7.24 -8.73 4.77
N LEU A 113 8.17 -8.09 4.05
CA LEU A 113 9.45 -8.65 3.59
C LEU A 113 10.62 -8.08 4.39
N SER A 114 10.63 -6.77 4.65
CA SER A 114 11.69 -6.13 5.43
C SER A 114 11.57 -6.40 6.94
N LYS A 115 10.35 -6.56 7.46
CA LYS A 115 10.03 -6.75 8.89
C LYS A 115 8.94 -7.81 9.12
N PRO A 116 9.08 -9.05 8.60
CA PRO A 116 8.03 -10.07 8.63
C PRO A 116 7.60 -10.45 10.05
N THR A 117 8.54 -10.57 10.99
CA THR A 117 8.25 -10.96 12.37
C THR A 117 7.49 -9.86 13.10
N GLU A 118 7.94 -8.62 13.00
CA GLU A 118 7.31 -7.47 13.63
C GLU A 118 5.90 -7.23 13.08
N VAL A 119 5.71 -7.37 11.76
CA VAL A 119 4.37 -7.33 11.15
C VAL A 119 3.48 -8.45 11.69
N CYS A 120 4.00 -9.68 11.81
CA CYS A 120 3.25 -10.80 12.37
C CYS A 120 2.80 -10.52 13.82
N GLU A 121 3.71 -10.02 14.67
CA GLU A 121 3.40 -9.67 16.06
C GLU A 121 2.34 -8.57 16.15
N VAL A 122 2.43 -7.54 15.30
CA VAL A 122 1.41 -6.48 15.20
C VAL A 122 0.06 -7.07 14.81
N LEU A 123 0.00 -7.94 13.80
CA LEU A 123 -1.25 -8.56 13.36
C LEU A 123 -1.87 -9.46 14.45
N VAL A 124 -1.07 -10.25 15.16
CA VAL A 124 -1.54 -11.07 16.29
C VAL A 124 -2.08 -10.19 17.41
N ARG A 125 -1.42 -9.07 17.73
CA ARG A 125 -1.88 -8.11 18.72
C ARG A 125 -3.19 -7.46 18.31
N ILE A 126 -3.34 -7.09 17.04
CA ILE A 126 -4.60 -6.56 16.50
C ILE A 126 -5.71 -7.59 16.65
N ALA A 127 -5.48 -8.84 16.22
CA ALA A 127 -6.47 -9.91 16.33
C ALA A 127 -6.97 -10.07 17.78
N GLY A 128 -6.06 -10.16 18.75
CA GLY A 128 -6.43 -10.31 20.16
C GLY A 128 -7.11 -9.09 20.81
N ARG A 129 -7.17 -7.93 20.14
CA ARG A 129 -7.90 -6.74 20.64
C ARG A 129 -9.36 -6.68 20.19
N TYR A 130 -9.69 -7.35 19.09
CA TYR A 130 -10.99 -7.25 18.44
C TYR A 130 -11.72 -8.61 18.36
N ASP A 131 -11.25 -9.60 19.15
CA ASP A 131 -11.96 -10.85 19.46
C ASP A 131 -13.22 -10.60 20.31
#